data_AF-A0A843JKQ6-F1
#
_entry.id   AF-A0A843JKQ6-F1
#
_cell.length_a   1.000
_cell.length_b   1.000
_cell.length_c   1.000
_cell.angle_alpha   90.00
_cell.angle_beta   90.00
_cell.angle_gamma   90.00
#
_symmetry.space_group_name_H-M   'P 1'
#
loop_
_entity.id
_entity.type
_entity.pdbx_description
1 polymer ?
#
loop_
_entity_poly.entity_id
_entity_poly.type
_entity_poly.pdbx_seq_one_letter_code
_entity_poly.pdbx_strand_id
1 'polypeptide(L)'
;RAIFELQHKPETMYQNFLRIIENANVIISTYQNSEAMGDLQVYPEKGTVAFGSAIHGWGFSLTTFARMYATKLKQDKNKLQKRLWGDNYFNPKEKKWSNEPEDETVQRAFCANILEPLSKLARAVNSGKKEVYKPLLEKLGIKLTSEEMETTGKILMRNIMQKWIDASDALIEMIILHLPSPKVSQKYRTIYLYQGPMDDECAKAMINCDPKGPVMMFVSKMVPTSDSGRFYAFGRVFSGTIKSGEKVRILGPQYVPGKQRDLNIKTVQRVVVMMGKKTEDLVDVPCGNTCSLVGVDDAILKQGTITTSAQAHIIRSMK
;
A
#
# COMPACT_ATOMS: atom_id res chain seq x y z
N ARG A 1 4.79 19.44 -9.54
CA ARG A 1 3.82 20.56 -9.48
C ARG A 1 4.05 21.58 -8.38
N ALA A 2 3.66 21.35 -7.11
CA ALA A 2 3.66 22.41 -6.08
C ALA A 2 5.02 23.13 -5.87
N ILE A 3 6.12 22.37 -5.89
CA ILE A 3 7.47 22.91 -5.66
C ILE A 3 8.04 23.65 -6.88
N PHE A 4 7.85 23.09 -8.09
CA PHE A 4 8.55 23.52 -9.30
C PHE A 4 7.70 24.40 -10.23
N GLU A 5 6.43 24.04 -10.45
CA GLU A 5 5.55 24.73 -11.38
C GLU A 5 4.85 25.90 -10.69
N LEU A 6 4.22 25.62 -9.55
CA LEU A 6 3.45 26.62 -8.80
C LEU A 6 4.30 27.41 -7.81
N GLN A 7 5.49 26.90 -7.49
CA GLN A 7 6.46 27.47 -6.54
C GLN A 7 5.82 27.94 -5.23
N HIS A 8 4.86 27.17 -4.72
CA HIS A 8 4.14 27.52 -3.51
C HIS A 8 5.09 27.63 -2.30
N LYS A 9 4.72 28.53 -1.38
CA LYS A 9 5.34 28.59 -0.05
C LYS A 9 4.95 27.34 0.77
N PRO A 10 5.76 26.91 1.75
CA PRO A 10 5.45 25.75 2.59
C PRO A 10 4.04 25.78 3.19
N GLU A 11 3.63 26.92 3.75
CA GLU A 11 2.32 27.04 4.39
C GLU A 11 1.18 26.83 3.38
N THR A 12 1.29 27.40 2.18
CA THR A 12 0.31 27.18 1.11
C THR A 12 0.25 25.71 0.69
N MET A 13 1.38 25.00 0.66
CA MET A 13 1.40 23.56 0.38
C MET A 13 0.75 22.77 1.51
N TYR A 14 1.08 23.08 2.76
CA TYR A 14 0.50 22.45 3.94
C TYR A 14 -1.02 22.60 3.99
N GLN A 15 -1.56 23.82 3.83
CA GLN A 15 -3.01 24.06 3.81
C GLN A 15 -3.72 23.29 2.69
N ASN A 16 -3.09 23.19 1.52
CA ASN A 16 -3.61 22.38 0.43
C ASN A 16 -3.63 20.88 0.78
N PHE A 17 -2.56 20.36 1.38
CA PHE A 17 -2.50 18.97 1.81
C PHE A 17 -3.53 18.67 2.89
N LEU A 18 -3.66 19.54 3.89
CA LEU A 18 -4.65 19.43 4.96
C LEU A 18 -6.05 19.30 4.39
N ARG A 19 -6.45 20.22 3.51
CA ARG A 19 -7.76 20.17 2.84
C ARG A 19 -7.99 18.89 2.04
N ILE A 20 -6.96 18.38 1.34
CA ILE A 20 -7.07 17.12 0.58
C ILE A 20 -7.30 15.94 1.53
N ILE A 21 -6.57 15.89 2.64
CA ILE A 21 -6.69 14.84 3.66
C ILE A 21 -8.06 14.89 4.33
N GLU A 22 -8.52 16.09 4.71
CA GLU A 22 -9.86 16.30 5.30
C GLU A 22 -10.96 15.85 4.34
N ASN A 23 -10.90 16.25 3.07
CA ASN A 23 -11.87 15.83 2.06
C ASN A 23 -11.89 14.31 1.88
N ALA A 24 -10.71 13.67 1.86
CA ALA A 24 -10.62 12.20 1.81
C ALA A 24 -11.26 11.56 3.05
N ASN A 25 -11.01 12.12 4.24
CA ASN A 25 -11.58 11.65 5.49
C ASN A 25 -13.09 11.81 5.59
N VAL A 26 -13.66 12.88 5.01
CA VAL A 26 -15.11 13.05 4.89
C VAL A 26 -15.69 11.90 4.06
N ILE A 27 -15.11 11.60 2.90
CA ILE A 27 -15.57 10.51 2.04
C ILE A 27 -15.44 9.16 2.77
N ILE A 28 -14.28 8.87 3.38
CA ILE A 28 -14.05 7.63 4.12
C ILE A 28 -15.07 7.49 5.26
N SER A 29 -15.32 8.57 6.02
CA SER A 29 -16.25 8.53 7.15
C SER A 29 -17.68 8.19 6.75
N THR A 30 -18.10 8.58 5.54
CA THR A 30 -19.43 8.29 4.99
C THR A 30 -19.62 6.81 4.64
N TYR A 31 -18.55 6.09 4.27
CA TYR A 31 -18.64 4.71 3.77
C TYR A 31 -17.93 3.66 4.63
N GLN A 32 -17.22 4.08 5.68
CA GLN A 32 -16.50 3.14 6.53
C GLN A 32 -17.45 2.25 7.34
N ASN A 33 -17.08 0.99 7.48
CA ASN A 33 -17.67 0.09 8.47
C ASN A 33 -16.74 0.01 9.67
N SER A 34 -16.88 0.98 10.58
CA SER A 34 -16.01 1.10 11.75
C SER A 34 -16.18 -0.03 12.76
N GLU A 35 -17.36 -0.65 12.83
CA GLU A 35 -17.63 -1.80 13.71
C GLU A 35 -16.78 -3.02 13.33
N ALA A 36 -16.66 -3.30 12.02
CA ALA A 36 -15.91 -4.46 11.55
C ALA A 36 -14.44 -4.18 11.24
N MET A 37 -14.10 -2.96 10.80
CA MET A 37 -12.76 -2.63 10.28
C MET A 37 -12.01 -1.57 11.10
N GLY A 38 -12.63 -1.00 12.13
CA GLY A 38 -12.06 0.08 12.94
C GLY A 38 -12.04 1.43 12.22
N ASP A 39 -11.24 2.36 12.76
CA ASP A 39 -11.02 3.68 12.17
C ASP A 39 -10.22 3.54 10.86
N LEU A 40 -10.87 3.84 9.73
CA LEU A 40 -10.26 3.79 8.39
C LEU A 40 -9.82 5.16 7.89
N GLN A 41 -10.04 6.22 8.67
CA GLN A 41 -9.62 7.57 8.30
C GLN A 41 -8.09 7.68 8.30
N VAL A 42 -7.58 8.62 7.52
CA VAL A 42 -6.15 8.81 7.29
C VAL A 42 -5.62 10.05 7.99
N TYR A 43 -4.49 9.87 8.68
CA TYR A 43 -3.87 10.84 9.57
C TYR A 43 -2.35 10.84 9.35
N PRO A 44 -1.76 11.96 8.88
CA PRO A 44 -0.31 12.06 8.73
C PRO A 44 0.45 11.77 10.03
N GLU A 45 -0.06 12.26 11.16
CA GLU A 45 0.51 12.06 12.49
C GLU A 45 0.47 10.60 12.97
N LYS A 46 -0.44 9.79 12.41
CA LYS A 46 -0.48 8.34 12.63
C LYS A 46 0.36 7.55 11.61
N GLY A 47 0.91 8.23 10.59
CA GLY A 47 1.75 7.60 9.56
C GLY A 47 0.98 7.00 8.38
N THR A 48 -0.35 7.14 8.36
CA THR A 48 -1.21 6.55 7.31
C THR A 48 -1.30 7.41 6.04
N VAL A 49 -0.52 8.50 5.96
CA VAL A 49 -0.42 9.38 4.80
C VAL A 49 1.06 9.55 4.44
N ALA A 50 1.37 9.38 3.16
CA ALA A 50 2.66 9.77 2.59
C ALA A 50 2.51 10.95 1.62
N PHE A 51 3.57 11.73 1.53
CA PHE A 51 3.72 12.85 0.63
C PHE A 51 4.86 12.54 -0.33
N GLY A 52 4.67 12.79 -1.63
CA GLY A 52 5.69 12.41 -2.59
C GLY A 52 5.39 12.83 -4.03
N SER A 53 6.29 12.42 -4.92
CA SER A 53 6.14 12.57 -6.36
C SER A 53 6.51 11.26 -7.05
N ALA A 54 5.51 10.56 -7.59
CA ALA A 54 5.73 9.34 -8.36
C ALA A 54 6.62 9.56 -9.60
N ILE A 55 6.48 10.71 -10.28
CA ILE A 55 7.28 11.08 -11.46
C ILE A 55 8.77 11.18 -11.11
N HIS A 56 9.09 11.68 -9.92
CA HIS A 56 10.46 11.83 -9.45
C HIS A 56 10.88 10.71 -8.48
N GLY A 57 10.03 9.71 -8.26
CA GLY A 57 10.32 8.52 -7.47
C GLY A 57 10.65 8.76 -5.99
N TRP A 58 10.26 9.89 -5.40
CA TRP A 58 10.50 10.18 -3.99
C TRP A 58 9.21 10.29 -3.20
N GLY A 59 9.24 9.91 -1.93
CA GLY A 59 8.11 9.97 -1.03
C GLY A 59 8.52 9.77 0.42
N PHE A 60 7.71 10.25 1.34
CA PHE A 60 7.95 10.12 2.78
C PHE A 60 6.63 10.08 3.54
N SER A 61 6.62 9.38 4.67
CA SER A 61 5.63 9.57 5.72
C SER A 61 6.22 10.43 6.84
N LEU A 62 5.42 10.84 7.82
CA LEU A 62 5.98 11.48 9.01
C LEU A 62 6.83 10.52 9.84
N THR A 63 6.58 9.20 9.73
CA THR A 63 7.41 8.17 10.36
C THR A 63 8.86 8.23 9.85
N THR A 64 9.04 8.50 8.55
CA THR A 64 10.35 8.69 7.92
C THR A 64 11.14 9.82 8.58
N PHE A 65 10.56 11.02 8.66
CA PHE A 65 11.22 12.19 9.26
C PHE A 65 11.32 12.11 10.79
N ALA A 66 10.33 11.54 11.46
CA ALA A 66 10.38 11.29 12.90
C ALA A 66 11.57 10.40 13.26
N ARG A 67 11.87 9.37 12.44
CA ARG A 67 13.05 8.52 12.63
C ARG A 67 14.36 9.30 12.46
N MET A 68 14.46 10.10 11.40
CA MET A 68 15.64 10.94 11.14
C MET A 68 15.90 11.94 12.28
N TYR A 69 14.83 12.57 12.77
CA TYR A 69 14.93 13.61 13.81
C TYR A 69 15.02 13.06 15.23
N ALA A 70 14.45 11.88 15.52
CA ALA A 70 14.56 11.25 16.84
C ALA A 70 16.03 11.03 17.24
N THR A 71 16.86 10.52 16.32
CA THR A 71 18.30 10.31 16.55
C THR A 71 19.02 11.64 16.82
N LYS A 72 18.66 12.69 16.09
CA LYS A 72 19.32 14.00 16.16
C LYS A 72 18.92 14.81 17.39
N LEU A 73 17.63 14.80 17.73
CA LEU A 73 17.07 15.54 18.86
C LEU A 73 17.06 14.74 20.16
N LYS A 74 17.39 13.44 20.12
CA LYS A 74 17.30 12.50 21.25
C LYS A 74 15.90 12.50 21.89
N GLN A 75 14.87 12.59 21.06
CA GLN A 75 13.46 12.56 21.46
C GLN A 75 12.80 11.27 21.00
N ASP A 76 11.73 10.86 21.69
CA ASP A 76 10.95 9.67 21.31
C ASP A 76 10.34 9.83 19.91
N LYS A 77 10.50 8.79 19.07
CA LYS A 77 10.03 8.77 17.68
C LYS A 77 8.52 8.98 17.58
N ASN A 78 7.74 8.30 18.41
CA ASN A 78 6.28 8.33 18.31
C ASN A 78 5.72 9.69 18.75
N LYS A 79 6.28 10.28 19.81
CA LYS A 79 5.95 11.66 20.22
C LYS A 79 6.30 12.67 19.14
N LEU A 80 7.47 12.51 18.51
CA LEU A 80 7.93 13.42 17.46
C LEU A 80 7.05 13.34 16.22
N GLN A 81 6.70 12.13 15.78
CA GLN A 81 5.78 11.90 14.66
C GLN A 81 4.46 12.64 14.86
N LYS A 82 3.90 12.59 16.07
CA LYS A 82 2.65 13.29 16.40
C LYS A 82 2.75 14.81 16.31
N ARG A 83 3.93 15.37 16.58
CA ARG A 83 4.18 16.82 16.61
C ARG A 83 4.64 17.39 15.26
N LEU A 84 4.98 16.54 14.29
CA LEU A 84 5.42 16.99 12.97
C LEU A 84 4.25 17.45 12.07
N TRP A 85 3.00 17.33 12.51
CA TRP A 85 1.80 17.72 11.78
C TRP A 85 0.87 18.54 12.64
N GLY A 86 -0.06 19.27 12.02
CA GLY A 86 -1.04 20.08 12.74
C GLY A 86 -0.44 21.39 13.25
N ASP A 87 -1.14 21.95 14.22
CA ASP A 87 -0.82 23.21 14.89
C ASP A 87 0.23 22.98 15.96
N ASN A 88 1.38 22.52 15.50
CA ASN A 88 2.57 22.27 16.30
C ASN A 88 3.72 23.11 15.76
N TYR A 89 4.46 23.74 16.66
CA TYR A 89 5.58 24.61 16.37
C TYR A 89 6.78 24.18 17.21
N PHE A 90 7.99 24.28 16.65
CA PHE A 90 9.21 23.87 17.34
C PHE A 90 10.18 25.04 17.41
N ASN A 91 10.55 25.43 18.63
CA ASN A 91 11.56 26.44 18.86
C ASN A 91 12.95 25.77 18.95
N PRO A 92 13.86 25.94 17.97
CA PRO A 92 15.15 25.26 17.98
C PRO A 92 16.10 25.77 19.08
N LYS A 93 15.91 27.02 19.55
CA LYS A 93 16.74 27.62 20.60
C LYS A 93 16.42 27.01 21.96
N GLU A 94 15.14 26.93 22.30
CA GLU A 94 14.68 26.36 23.57
C GLU A 94 14.48 24.84 23.52
N LYS A 95 14.46 24.25 22.32
CA LYS A 95 14.10 22.84 22.06
C LYS A 95 12.73 22.46 22.61
N LYS A 96 11.82 23.43 22.67
CA LYS A 96 10.45 23.26 23.15
C LYS A 96 9.46 23.22 21.99
N TRP A 97 8.33 22.60 22.28
CA TRP A 97 7.19 22.50 21.38
C TRP A 97 6.06 23.36 21.94
N SER A 98 5.38 24.09 21.06
CA SER A 98 4.17 24.86 21.37
C SER A 98 3.06 24.50 20.38
N ASN A 99 1.82 24.74 20.80
CA ASN A 99 0.64 24.58 19.94
C ASN A 99 0.18 25.92 19.34
N GLU A 100 0.82 27.00 19.75
CA GLU A 100 0.58 28.35 19.28
C GLU A 100 1.88 28.91 18.73
N PRO A 101 1.82 29.72 17.66
CA PRO A 101 2.99 30.42 17.16
C PRO A 101 3.46 31.45 18.19
N GLU A 102 4.75 31.45 18.54
CA GLU A 102 5.34 32.46 19.43
C GLU A 102 5.31 33.87 18.79
N ASP A 103 5.43 33.94 17.46
CA ASP A 103 5.31 35.14 16.66
C ASP A 103 4.77 34.82 15.24
N GLU A 104 4.40 35.83 14.46
CA GLU A 104 3.88 35.66 13.09
C GLU A 104 4.89 35.04 12.09
N THR A 105 6.18 34.98 12.46
CA THR A 105 7.25 34.43 11.61
C THR A 105 7.48 32.94 11.84
N VAL A 106 7.04 32.41 12.99
CA VAL A 106 7.18 31.00 13.36
C VAL A 106 6.25 30.14 12.50
N GLN A 107 6.86 29.31 11.67
CA GLN A 107 6.16 28.37 10.81
C GLN A 107 5.84 27.07 11.55
N ARG A 108 4.75 26.41 11.14
CA ARG A 108 4.38 25.06 11.59
C ARG A 108 5.55 24.10 11.44
N ALA A 109 5.65 23.13 12.33
CA ALA A 109 6.75 22.17 12.36
C ALA A 109 6.89 21.40 11.03
N PHE A 110 5.77 21.04 10.38
CA PHE A 110 5.79 20.43 9.04
C PHE A 110 6.44 21.36 8.00
N CYS A 111 6.06 22.63 8.00
CA CYS A 111 6.56 23.63 7.08
C CYS A 111 8.06 23.89 7.29
N ALA A 112 8.45 24.21 8.51
CA ALA A 112 9.83 24.58 8.86
C ALA A 112 10.81 23.40 8.76
N ASN A 113 10.40 22.22 9.23
CA ASN A 113 11.32 21.09 9.37
C ASN A 113 11.25 20.11 8.20
N ILE A 114 10.22 20.13 7.36
CA ILE A 114 10.10 19.16 6.25
C ILE A 114 10.02 19.89 4.92
N LEU A 115 9.00 20.70 4.69
CA LEU A 115 8.77 21.30 3.38
C LEU A 115 9.82 22.34 2.98
N GLU A 116 10.30 23.15 3.92
CA GLU A 116 11.29 24.19 3.64
C GLU A 116 12.66 23.58 3.24
N PRO A 117 13.27 22.66 4.01
CA PRO A 117 14.50 21.98 3.59
C PRO A 117 14.34 21.25 2.26
N LEU A 118 13.20 20.57 2.08
CA LEU A 118 12.91 19.80 0.87
C LEU A 118 12.79 20.72 -0.36
N SER A 119 12.02 21.80 -0.24
CA SER A 119 11.83 22.77 -1.33
C SER A 119 13.12 23.51 -1.64
N LYS A 120 13.90 23.87 -0.62
CA LYS A 120 15.20 24.52 -0.78
C LYS A 120 16.17 23.62 -1.53
N LEU A 121 16.31 22.36 -1.13
CA LEU A 121 17.17 21.39 -1.80
C LEU A 121 16.73 21.18 -3.25
N ALA A 122 15.44 20.88 -3.47
CA ALA A 122 14.89 20.61 -4.79
C ALA A 122 15.08 21.80 -5.75
N ARG A 123 14.79 23.02 -5.31
CA ARG A 123 14.99 24.24 -6.10
C ARG A 123 16.46 24.53 -6.36
N ALA A 124 17.32 24.41 -5.35
CA ALA A 124 18.76 24.67 -5.51
C ALA A 124 19.40 23.72 -6.52
N VAL A 125 19.05 22.43 -6.48
CA VAL A 125 19.54 21.44 -7.45
C VAL A 125 19.02 21.75 -8.85
N ASN A 126 17.72 22.04 -8.99
CA ASN A 126 17.12 22.34 -10.30
C ASN A 126 17.67 23.63 -10.94
N SER A 127 18.04 24.62 -10.12
CA SER A 127 18.69 25.86 -10.57
C SER A 127 20.22 25.77 -10.69
N GLY A 128 20.83 24.60 -10.42
CA GLY A 128 22.27 24.41 -10.56
C GLY A 128 23.14 25.12 -9.52
N LYS A 129 22.55 25.57 -8.40
CA LYS A 129 23.22 26.33 -7.32
C LYS A 129 24.08 25.43 -6.42
N LYS A 130 25.25 25.01 -6.92
CA LYS A 130 26.14 24.01 -6.28
C LYS A 130 26.57 24.42 -4.87
N GLU A 131 26.80 25.71 -4.66
CA GLU A 131 27.15 26.33 -3.38
C GLU A 131 26.07 26.16 -2.31
N VAL A 132 24.80 26.00 -2.71
CA VAL A 132 23.68 25.82 -1.78
C VAL A 132 23.41 24.35 -1.53
N TYR A 133 23.34 23.51 -2.58
CA TYR A 133 22.92 22.12 -2.38
C TYR A 133 24.05 21.21 -1.91
N LYS A 134 25.33 21.42 -2.27
CA LYS A 134 26.42 20.55 -1.81
C LYS A 134 26.52 20.48 -0.27
N PRO A 135 26.51 21.62 0.47
CA PRO A 135 26.50 21.57 1.93
C PRO A 135 25.24 20.89 2.52
N LEU A 136 24.10 21.01 1.83
CA LEU A 136 22.87 20.33 2.23
C LEU A 136 22.97 18.82 2.07
N LEU A 137 23.59 18.34 0.98
CA LEU A 137 23.82 16.90 0.76
C LEU A 137 24.68 16.32 1.87
N GLU A 138 25.77 16.99 2.23
CA GLU A 138 26.65 16.58 3.33
C GLU A 138 25.91 16.54 4.67
N LYS A 139 25.16 17.59 5.00
CA LYS A 139 24.37 17.67 6.25
C LYS A 139 23.27 16.61 6.34
N LEU A 140 22.72 16.20 5.20
CA LEU A 140 21.71 15.14 5.11
C LEU A 140 22.34 13.74 4.97
N GLY A 141 23.66 13.64 4.84
CA GLY A 141 24.38 12.36 4.69
C GLY A 141 24.14 11.68 3.34
N ILE A 142 23.74 12.41 2.30
CA ILE A 142 23.43 11.87 0.98
C ILE A 142 24.72 11.69 0.18
N LYS A 143 25.02 10.45 -0.20
CA LYS A 143 26.21 10.12 -1.01
C LYS A 143 25.80 9.85 -2.46
N LEU A 144 26.43 10.58 -3.39
CA LEU A 144 26.25 10.40 -4.84
C LEU A 144 27.46 9.69 -5.44
N THR A 145 27.25 8.89 -6.48
CA THR A 145 28.33 8.31 -7.29
C THR A 145 28.95 9.38 -8.21
N SER A 146 30.12 9.08 -8.77
CA SER A 146 30.78 9.97 -9.74
C SER A 146 29.89 10.28 -10.94
N GLU A 147 29.24 9.25 -11.51
CA GLU A 147 28.30 9.39 -12.64
C GLU A 147 27.10 10.27 -12.26
N GLU A 148 26.53 10.08 -11.07
CA GLU A 148 25.39 10.87 -10.61
C GLU A 148 25.76 12.36 -10.44
N MET A 149 26.98 12.67 -9.99
CA MET A 149 27.46 14.05 -9.84
C MET A 149 27.65 14.79 -11.16
N GLU A 150 27.82 14.05 -12.27
CA GLU A 150 27.92 14.64 -13.62
C GLU A 150 26.54 15.01 -14.19
N THR A 151 25.46 14.37 -13.69
CA THR A 151 24.10 14.70 -14.11
C THR A 151 23.68 16.10 -13.64
N THR A 152 22.70 16.70 -14.31
CA THR A 152 22.21 18.05 -13.99
C THR A 152 20.69 18.17 -14.03
N GLY A 153 20.18 19.28 -13.51
CA GLY A 153 18.76 19.63 -13.54
C GLY A 153 17.87 18.56 -12.89
N LYS A 154 16.82 18.16 -13.62
CA LYS A 154 15.81 17.21 -13.12
C LYS A 154 16.37 15.81 -12.83
N ILE A 155 17.39 15.36 -13.57
CA ILE A 155 17.98 14.03 -13.40
C ILE A 155 18.74 13.97 -12.08
N LEU A 156 19.61 14.95 -11.84
CA LEU A 156 20.35 15.07 -10.59
C LEU A 156 19.41 15.17 -9.38
N MET A 157 18.37 16.00 -9.50
CA MET A 157 17.35 16.15 -8.47
C MET A 157 16.65 14.83 -8.17
N ARG A 158 16.27 14.05 -9.20
CA ARG A 158 15.67 12.73 -9.02
C ARG A 158 16.59 11.81 -8.22
N ASN A 159 17.85 11.70 -8.62
CA ASN A 159 18.83 10.82 -7.97
C ASN A 159 19.06 11.20 -6.50
N ILE A 160 19.18 12.51 -6.20
CA ILE A 160 19.32 13.02 -4.83
C ILE A 160 18.09 12.69 -4.00
N MET A 161 16.89 12.99 -4.51
CA MET A 161 15.65 12.84 -3.77
C MET A 161 15.33 11.36 -3.50
N GLN A 162 15.59 10.47 -4.46
CA GLN A 162 15.44 9.02 -4.28
C GLN A 162 16.37 8.49 -3.19
N LYS A 163 17.63 8.92 -3.13
CA LYS A 163 18.54 8.48 -2.05
C LYS A 163 18.19 9.05 -0.68
N TRP A 164 17.51 10.19 -0.62
CA TRP A 164 17.14 10.83 0.64
C TRP A 164 15.83 10.28 1.21
N ILE A 165 14.81 10.18 0.37
CA ILE A 165 13.42 9.86 0.73
C ILE A 165 12.79 9.04 -0.41
N ASP A 166 13.24 7.79 -0.56
CA ASP A 166 12.78 6.90 -1.62
C ASP A 166 11.28 6.59 -1.48
N ALA A 167 10.55 6.67 -2.60
CA ALA A 167 9.12 6.38 -2.58
C ALA A 167 8.80 4.92 -2.25
N SER A 168 9.64 3.97 -2.68
CA SER A 168 9.46 2.54 -2.39
C SER A 168 9.56 2.28 -0.89
N ASP A 169 10.56 2.85 -0.23
CA ASP A 169 10.75 2.69 1.22
C ASP A 169 9.56 3.24 2.01
N ALA A 170 9.08 4.44 1.65
CA ALA A 170 7.91 5.04 2.28
C ALA A 170 6.64 4.19 2.07
N LEU A 171 6.42 3.68 0.86
CA LEU A 171 5.26 2.84 0.55
C LEU A 171 5.31 1.49 1.27
N ILE A 172 6.46 0.82 1.28
CA ILE A 172 6.65 -0.46 1.97
C ILE A 172 6.46 -0.28 3.48
N GLU A 173 7.02 0.77 4.06
CA GLU A 173 6.81 1.10 5.48
C GLU A 173 5.32 1.25 5.80
N MET A 174 4.58 2.02 5.00
CA MET A 174 3.14 2.19 5.19
C MET A 174 2.36 0.88 5.06
N ILE A 175 2.68 0.06 4.06
CA ILE A 175 2.04 -1.25 3.86
C ILE A 175 2.24 -2.13 5.09
N ILE A 176 3.46 -2.20 5.61
CA ILE A 176 3.80 -3.05 6.77
C ILE A 176 3.10 -2.55 8.04
N LEU A 177 3.10 -1.23 8.27
CA LEU A 177 2.60 -0.66 9.53
C LEU A 177 1.09 -0.54 9.59
N HIS A 178 0.42 -0.34 8.44
CA HIS A 178 -0.99 0.05 8.41
C HIS A 178 -1.91 -0.93 7.69
N LEU A 179 -1.40 -1.88 6.89
CA LEU A 179 -2.26 -2.91 6.31
C LEU A 179 -2.28 -4.17 7.17
N PRO A 180 -3.48 -4.69 7.51
CA PRO A 180 -3.58 -5.91 8.28
C PRO A 180 -3.10 -7.11 7.46
N SER A 181 -2.42 -8.04 8.14
CA SER A 181 -2.08 -9.32 7.53
C SER A 181 -3.35 -10.11 7.13
N PRO A 182 -3.26 -11.05 6.19
CA PRO A 182 -4.39 -11.92 5.84
C PRO A 182 -5.00 -12.65 7.05
N LYS A 183 -4.19 -13.07 8.02
CA LYS A 183 -4.66 -13.72 9.26
C LYS A 183 -5.56 -12.83 10.12
N VAL A 184 -5.32 -11.52 10.12
CA VAL A 184 -6.16 -10.55 10.81
C VAL A 184 -7.38 -10.22 9.95
N SER A 185 -7.14 -9.88 8.68
CA SER A 185 -8.19 -9.36 7.80
C SER A 185 -9.24 -10.36 7.36
N GLN A 186 -8.89 -11.66 7.27
CA GLN A 186 -9.85 -12.67 6.86
C GLN A 186 -10.96 -12.91 7.88
N LYS A 187 -10.73 -12.65 9.17
CA LYS A 187 -11.76 -12.82 10.21
C LYS A 187 -13.01 -12.01 9.90
N TYR A 188 -12.86 -10.71 9.64
CA TYR A 188 -13.99 -9.86 9.30
C TYR A 188 -14.36 -9.97 7.82
N ARG A 189 -13.42 -10.21 6.90
CA ARG A 189 -13.74 -10.33 5.46
C ARG A 189 -14.59 -11.56 5.15
N THR A 190 -14.33 -12.70 5.78
CA THR A 190 -15.09 -13.93 5.51
C THR A 190 -16.58 -13.75 5.79
N ILE A 191 -16.92 -13.00 6.85
CA ILE A 191 -18.32 -12.68 7.22
C ILE A 191 -19.06 -11.96 6.08
N TYR A 192 -18.38 -11.08 5.35
CA TYR A 192 -18.97 -10.33 4.24
C TYR A 192 -18.89 -11.06 2.89
N LEU A 193 -17.82 -11.85 2.69
CA LEU A 193 -17.48 -12.43 1.41
C LEU A 193 -18.11 -13.81 1.20
N TYR A 194 -18.06 -14.70 2.20
CA TYR A 194 -18.53 -16.07 2.06
C TYR A 194 -20.05 -16.13 2.26
N GLN A 195 -20.76 -16.82 1.36
CA GLN A 195 -22.23 -16.90 1.41
C GLN A 195 -22.78 -18.11 2.18
N GLY A 196 -21.90 -19.00 2.65
CA GLY A 196 -22.30 -20.17 3.44
C GLY A 196 -22.45 -19.88 4.93
N PRO A 197 -22.87 -20.89 5.71
CA PRO A 197 -22.90 -20.81 7.16
C PRO A 197 -21.51 -20.54 7.76
N MET A 198 -21.41 -19.63 8.73
CA MET A 198 -20.12 -19.25 9.34
C MET A 198 -19.54 -20.34 10.26
N ASP A 199 -20.33 -21.36 10.58
CA ASP A 199 -19.95 -22.53 11.36
C ASP A 199 -19.50 -23.72 10.49
N ASP A 200 -19.55 -23.60 9.16
CA ASP A 200 -19.07 -24.65 8.25
C ASP A 200 -17.52 -24.72 8.19
N GLU A 201 -17.00 -25.81 7.60
CA GLU A 201 -15.55 -26.03 7.51
C GLU A 201 -14.82 -24.99 6.66
N CYS A 202 -15.46 -24.48 5.60
CA CYS A 202 -14.88 -23.51 4.69
C CYS A 202 -14.78 -22.13 5.33
N ALA A 203 -15.84 -21.67 6.00
CA ALA A 203 -15.87 -20.41 6.71
C ALA A 203 -14.88 -20.41 7.86
N LYS A 204 -14.83 -21.48 8.67
CA LYS A 204 -13.84 -21.64 9.74
C LYS A 204 -12.41 -21.61 9.21
N ALA A 205 -12.14 -22.32 8.11
CA ALA A 205 -10.80 -22.32 7.51
C ALA A 205 -10.43 -20.95 6.92
N MET A 206 -11.37 -20.26 6.28
CA MET A 206 -11.19 -18.90 5.76
C MET A 206 -10.99 -17.89 6.89
N ILE A 207 -11.78 -17.93 7.97
CA ILE A 207 -11.61 -17.03 9.14
C ILE A 207 -10.22 -17.18 9.76
N ASN A 208 -9.73 -18.42 9.83
CA ASN A 208 -8.44 -18.72 10.45
C ASN A 208 -7.23 -18.58 9.51
N CYS A 209 -7.45 -18.29 8.22
CA CYS A 209 -6.39 -18.33 7.21
C CYS A 209 -5.59 -19.64 7.30
N ASP A 210 -6.30 -20.77 7.36
CA ASP A 210 -5.70 -22.08 7.60
C ASP A 210 -5.17 -22.71 6.29
N PRO A 211 -3.84 -22.91 6.14
CA PRO A 211 -3.27 -23.52 4.94
C PRO A 211 -3.59 -25.02 4.80
N LYS A 212 -4.05 -25.69 5.86
CA LYS A 212 -4.41 -27.11 5.87
C LYS A 212 -5.91 -27.35 5.71
N GLY A 213 -6.73 -26.31 5.73
CA GLY A 213 -8.17 -26.39 5.51
C GLY A 213 -8.54 -26.64 4.04
N PRO A 214 -9.85 -26.73 3.73
CA PRO A 214 -10.31 -26.80 2.34
C PRO A 214 -9.82 -25.58 1.55
N VAL A 215 -9.45 -25.82 0.29
CA VAL A 215 -9.07 -24.73 -0.59
C VAL A 215 -10.30 -23.87 -0.83
N MET A 216 -10.16 -22.57 -0.62
CA MET A 216 -11.16 -21.57 -1.00
C MET A 216 -10.42 -20.44 -1.70
N MET A 217 -10.57 -20.31 -3.00
CA MET A 217 -9.97 -19.25 -3.81
C MET A 217 -11.06 -18.50 -4.57
N PHE A 218 -10.96 -17.18 -4.61
CA PHE A 218 -11.82 -16.36 -5.47
C PHE A 218 -11.02 -15.85 -6.66
N VAL A 219 -11.45 -16.21 -7.86
CA VAL A 219 -10.92 -15.68 -9.11
C VAL A 219 -11.63 -14.37 -9.42
N SER A 220 -10.87 -13.28 -9.42
CA SER A 220 -11.39 -11.93 -9.63
C SER A 220 -11.20 -11.43 -11.07
N LYS A 221 -10.21 -11.99 -11.78
CA LYS A 221 -9.87 -11.54 -13.12
C LYS A 221 -9.29 -12.67 -13.97
N MET A 222 -9.75 -12.75 -15.22
CA MET A 222 -9.11 -13.53 -16.26
C MET A 222 -8.08 -12.64 -16.97
N VAL A 223 -6.80 -13.01 -16.91
CA VAL A 223 -5.69 -12.27 -17.53
C VAL A 223 -5.27 -13.01 -18.81
N PRO A 224 -5.29 -12.37 -19.99
CA PRO A 224 -4.90 -13.04 -21.22
C PRO A 224 -3.43 -13.47 -21.17
N THR A 225 -3.15 -14.65 -21.70
CA THR A 225 -1.77 -15.14 -21.87
C THR A 225 -1.19 -14.67 -23.22
N SER A 226 0.09 -14.94 -23.47
CA SER A 226 0.70 -14.76 -24.80
C SER A 226 0.05 -15.66 -25.87
N ASP A 227 -0.52 -16.78 -25.43
CA ASP A 227 -1.14 -17.77 -26.30
C ASP A 227 -2.59 -17.34 -26.57
N SER A 228 -2.91 -17.15 -27.84
CA SER A 228 -4.24 -16.69 -28.26
C SER A 228 -5.33 -17.64 -27.74
N GLY A 229 -6.32 -17.07 -27.05
CA GLY A 229 -7.47 -17.82 -26.53
C GLY A 229 -7.26 -18.49 -25.17
N ARG A 230 -6.09 -18.35 -24.52
CA ARG A 230 -5.83 -18.87 -23.17
C ARG A 230 -5.75 -17.76 -22.14
N PHE A 231 -6.25 -18.04 -20.94
CA PHE A 231 -6.29 -17.07 -19.84
C PHE A 231 -5.72 -17.64 -18.54
N TYR A 232 -5.05 -16.78 -17.78
CA TYR A 232 -4.73 -16.99 -16.37
C TYR A 232 -5.93 -16.60 -15.51
N ALA A 233 -6.40 -17.53 -14.66
CA ALA A 233 -7.39 -17.23 -13.64
C ALA A 233 -6.70 -16.63 -12.41
N PHE A 234 -6.66 -15.29 -12.32
CA PHE A 234 -6.02 -14.57 -11.22
C PHE A 234 -6.98 -14.38 -10.04
N GLY A 235 -6.51 -14.74 -8.85
CA GLY A 235 -7.32 -14.68 -7.65
C GLY A 235 -6.52 -14.72 -6.36
N ARG A 236 -7.27 -14.72 -5.25
CA ARG A 236 -6.73 -14.84 -3.89
C ARG A 236 -7.16 -16.17 -3.27
N VAL A 237 -6.20 -16.86 -2.66
CA VAL A 237 -6.47 -18.05 -1.83
C VAL A 237 -6.81 -17.57 -0.42
N PHE A 238 -8.02 -17.84 0.04
CA PHE A 238 -8.52 -17.49 1.37
C PHE A 238 -8.24 -18.58 2.40
N SER A 239 -8.36 -19.85 2.04
CA SER A 239 -7.98 -21.00 2.89
C SER A 239 -7.39 -22.12 2.05
N GLY A 240 -6.73 -23.06 2.71
CA GLY A 240 -6.04 -24.19 2.09
C GLY A 240 -4.77 -23.79 1.35
N THR A 241 -4.24 -24.73 0.58
CA THR A 241 -3.05 -24.56 -0.25
C THR A 241 -3.34 -25.13 -1.63
N ILE A 242 -3.40 -24.27 -2.66
CA ILE A 242 -3.70 -24.71 -4.02
C ILE A 242 -2.44 -25.27 -4.69
N LYS A 243 -2.55 -26.42 -5.35
CA LYS A 243 -1.41 -27.11 -5.96
C LYS A 243 -1.59 -27.39 -7.45
N SER A 244 -0.48 -27.47 -8.17
CA SER A 244 -0.46 -27.99 -9.54
C SER A 244 -0.85 -29.48 -9.54
N GLY A 245 -1.71 -29.89 -10.47
CA GLY A 245 -2.26 -31.24 -10.57
C GLY A 245 -3.49 -31.51 -9.68
N GLU A 246 -3.90 -30.54 -8.85
CA GLU A 246 -5.02 -30.73 -7.93
C GLU A 246 -6.37 -30.65 -8.66
N LYS A 247 -7.28 -31.57 -8.35
CA LYS A 247 -8.65 -31.57 -8.88
C LYS A 247 -9.52 -30.67 -8.02
N VAL A 248 -10.07 -29.63 -8.63
CA VAL A 248 -10.85 -28.60 -7.95
C VAL A 248 -12.24 -28.46 -8.54
N ARG A 249 -13.15 -27.96 -7.70
CA ARG A 249 -14.50 -27.57 -8.04
C ARG A 249 -14.51 -26.07 -8.33
N ILE A 250 -15.12 -25.69 -9.44
CA ILE A 250 -15.27 -24.32 -9.88
C ILE A 250 -16.75 -23.99 -9.79
N LEU A 251 -17.08 -23.12 -8.84
CA LEU A 251 -18.44 -22.65 -8.57
C LEU A 251 -18.61 -21.31 -9.30
N GLY A 252 -19.49 -21.30 -10.29
CA GLY A 252 -19.86 -20.07 -10.98
C GLY A 252 -20.82 -19.20 -10.16
N PRO A 253 -21.16 -17.99 -10.66
CA PRO A 253 -21.99 -17.02 -9.92
C PRO A 253 -23.41 -17.49 -9.61
N GLN A 254 -23.95 -18.46 -10.35
CA GLN A 254 -25.29 -19.02 -10.17
C GLN A 254 -25.28 -20.38 -9.47
N TYR A 255 -24.13 -20.80 -8.94
CA TYR A 255 -24.02 -22.06 -8.22
C TYR A 255 -24.91 -22.04 -6.97
N VAL A 256 -25.62 -23.16 -6.75
CA VAL A 256 -26.42 -23.40 -5.55
C VAL A 256 -25.89 -24.66 -4.87
N PRO A 257 -25.59 -24.62 -3.56
CA PRO A 257 -25.12 -25.78 -2.81
C PRO A 257 -25.99 -27.02 -3.04
N GLY A 258 -25.34 -28.17 -3.25
CA GLY A 258 -26.01 -29.44 -3.51
C GLY A 258 -26.54 -29.63 -4.94
N LYS A 259 -26.54 -28.61 -5.81
CA LYS A 259 -26.93 -28.73 -7.22
C LYS A 259 -25.71 -28.84 -8.13
N GLN A 260 -25.90 -29.42 -9.33
CA GLN A 260 -24.87 -29.49 -10.38
C GLN A 260 -24.85 -28.26 -11.30
N ARG A 261 -25.82 -27.36 -11.13
CA ARG A 261 -25.91 -26.14 -11.95
C ARG A 261 -24.73 -25.22 -11.65
N ASP A 262 -24.08 -24.74 -12.71
CA ASP A 262 -22.95 -23.80 -12.65
C ASP A 262 -21.77 -24.32 -11.78
N LEU A 263 -21.61 -25.64 -11.79
CA LEU A 263 -20.51 -26.37 -11.15
C LEU A 263 -19.69 -27.05 -12.24
N ASN A 264 -18.40 -26.78 -12.26
CA ASN A 264 -17.44 -27.48 -13.10
C ASN A 264 -16.38 -28.14 -12.24
N ILE A 265 -15.82 -29.24 -12.71
CA ILE A 265 -14.69 -29.91 -12.05
C ILE A 265 -13.54 -29.95 -13.04
N LYS A 266 -12.42 -29.37 -12.65
CA LYS A 266 -11.22 -29.24 -13.49
C LYS A 266 -9.98 -29.55 -12.68
N THR A 267 -8.92 -29.93 -13.36
CA THR A 267 -7.60 -30.11 -12.76
C THR A 267 -6.80 -28.84 -12.99
N VAL A 268 -6.24 -28.27 -11.92
CA VAL A 268 -5.29 -27.16 -12.02
C VAL A 268 -4.04 -27.69 -12.70
N GLN A 269 -3.71 -27.18 -13.89
CA GLN A 269 -2.52 -27.63 -14.61
C GLN A 269 -1.27 -27.02 -14.00
N ARG A 270 -1.30 -25.71 -13.75
CA ARG A 270 -0.19 -24.96 -13.16
C ARG A 270 -0.70 -23.86 -12.25
N VAL A 271 0.06 -23.63 -11.17
CA VAL A 271 -0.07 -22.46 -10.32
C VAL A 271 1.09 -21.51 -10.64
N VAL A 272 0.77 -20.23 -10.85
CA VAL A 272 1.72 -19.26 -11.40
C VAL A 272 1.68 -17.98 -10.56
N VAL A 273 2.83 -17.37 -10.31
CA VAL A 273 2.93 -15.99 -9.81
C VAL A 273 3.29 -15.05 -10.96
N MET A 274 2.52 -13.97 -11.09
CA MET A 274 2.73 -12.95 -12.11
C MET A 274 3.53 -11.78 -11.52
N MET A 275 4.71 -11.52 -12.09
CA MET A 275 5.60 -10.41 -11.73
C MET A 275 5.68 -9.41 -12.88
N GLY A 276 4.59 -8.67 -13.07
CA GLY A 276 4.44 -7.74 -14.19
C GLY A 276 4.37 -8.49 -15.53
N LYS A 277 5.43 -8.41 -16.34
CA LYS A 277 5.51 -9.10 -17.64
C LYS A 277 5.99 -10.55 -17.54
N LYS A 278 6.61 -10.93 -16.42
CA LYS A 278 7.16 -12.26 -16.21
C LYS A 278 6.18 -13.12 -15.42
N THR A 279 6.25 -14.42 -15.65
CA THR A 279 5.50 -15.43 -14.90
C THR A 279 6.48 -16.48 -14.42
N GLU A 280 6.25 -17.00 -13.22
CA GLU A 280 6.99 -18.12 -12.65
C GLU A 280 6.02 -19.19 -12.17
N ASP A 281 6.27 -20.42 -12.60
CA ASP A 281 5.52 -21.60 -12.19
C ASP A 281 5.90 -21.98 -10.74
N LEU A 282 4.90 -22.27 -9.93
CA LEU A 282 5.05 -22.71 -8.54
C LEU A 282 4.44 -24.10 -8.35
N VAL A 283 4.99 -24.82 -7.37
CA VAL A 283 4.44 -26.12 -6.93
C VAL A 283 3.10 -25.93 -6.26
N ASP A 284 3.04 -25.00 -5.29
CA ASP A 284 1.86 -24.68 -4.53
C ASP A 284 1.84 -23.24 -4.00
N VAL A 285 0.66 -22.77 -3.63
CA VAL A 285 0.45 -21.44 -3.03
C VAL A 285 -0.51 -21.54 -1.84
N PRO A 286 -0.08 -21.20 -0.61
CA PRO A 286 -0.94 -21.23 0.56
C PRO A 286 -1.85 -20.01 0.65
N CYS A 287 -2.92 -20.14 1.44
CA CYS A 287 -3.84 -19.08 1.79
C CYS A 287 -3.15 -17.80 2.27
N GLY A 288 -3.78 -16.66 1.98
CA GLY A 288 -3.24 -15.33 2.22
C GLY A 288 -2.51 -14.72 1.02
N ASN A 289 -2.09 -15.55 0.06
CA ASN A 289 -1.44 -15.13 -1.17
C ASN A 289 -2.42 -14.96 -2.33
N THR A 290 -1.93 -14.30 -3.38
CA THR A 290 -2.57 -14.24 -4.70
C THR A 290 -1.77 -15.04 -5.69
N CYS A 291 -2.46 -15.76 -6.58
CA CYS A 291 -1.83 -16.53 -7.65
C CYS A 291 -2.74 -16.57 -8.87
N SER A 292 -2.16 -17.03 -9.97
CA SER A 292 -2.83 -17.31 -11.22
C SER A 292 -2.89 -18.82 -11.44
N LEU A 293 -4.02 -19.32 -11.90
CA LEU A 293 -4.18 -20.72 -12.27
C LEU A 293 -4.28 -20.89 -13.79
N VAL A 294 -3.70 -21.97 -14.30
CA VAL A 294 -3.79 -22.40 -15.69
C VAL A 294 -4.59 -23.70 -15.79
N GLY A 295 -5.40 -23.84 -16.84
CA GLY A 295 -6.20 -25.05 -17.10
C GLY A 295 -7.60 -25.05 -16.49
N VAL A 296 -8.04 -23.90 -15.99
CA VAL A 296 -9.39 -23.68 -15.41
C VAL A 296 -10.17 -22.59 -16.17
N ASP A 297 -9.61 -22.08 -17.26
CA ASP A 297 -10.09 -20.91 -18.01
C ASP A 297 -11.35 -21.18 -18.82
N ASP A 298 -11.55 -22.41 -19.30
CA ASP A 298 -12.75 -22.82 -20.00
C ASP A 298 -14.00 -22.90 -19.10
N ALA A 299 -13.80 -23.04 -17.80
CA ALA A 299 -14.84 -23.15 -16.80
C ALA A 299 -15.17 -21.81 -16.09
N ILE A 300 -14.40 -20.75 -16.34
CA ILE A 300 -14.55 -19.45 -15.67
C ILE A 300 -14.71 -18.34 -16.70
N LEU A 301 -15.92 -17.79 -16.81
CA LEU A 301 -16.20 -16.71 -17.77
C LEU A 301 -15.58 -15.37 -17.35
N LYS A 302 -15.74 -14.98 -16.08
CA LYS A 302 -15.28 -13.67 -15.56
C LYS A 302 -14.72 -13.78 -14.15
N GLN A 303 -15.42 -14.49 -13.30
CA GLN A 303 -15.13 -14.68 -11.89
C GLN A 303 -15.75 -15.99 -11.42
N GLY A 304 -15.23 -16.55 -10.33
CA GLY A 304 -15.71 -17.81 -9.78
C GLY A 304 -15.01 -18.16 -8.47
N THR A 305 -15.63 -19.07 -7.72
CA THR A 305 -15.04 -19.64 -6.50
C THR A 305 -14.44 -20.99 -6.82
N ILE A 306 -13.18 -21.20 -6.46
CA ILE A 306 -12.47 -22.46 -6.62
C ILE A 306 -12.34 -23.11 -5.25
N THR A 307 -12.66 -24.39 -5.15
CA THR A 307 -12.65 -25.11 -3.89
C THR A 307 -12.40 -26.61 -4.03
N THR A 308 -11.90 -27.23 -2.96
CA THR A 308 -11.81 -28.69 -2.83
C THR A 308 -12.98 -29.28 -2.03
N SER A 309 -13.77 -28.47 -1.32
CA SER A 309 -14.89 -28.96 -0.52
C SER A 309 -16.17 -29.11 -1.34
N ALA A 310 -16.89 -30.21 -1.11
CA ALA A 310 -18.21 -30.44 -1.69
C ALA A 310 -19.32 -29.61 -1.01
N GLN A 311 -19.08 -29.12 0.21
CA GLN A 311 -20.04 -28.34 1.02
C GLN A 311 -19.85 -26.83 0.85
N ALA A 312 -18.85 -26.40 0.08
CA ALA A 312 -18.53 -25.00 -0.12
C ALA A 312 -19.66 -24.22 -0.79
N HIS A 313 -19.84 -23.00 -0.32
CA HIS A 313 -20.68 -21.98 -0.95
C HIS A 313 -19.83 -21.01 -1.77
N ILE A 314 -20.49 -20.17 -2.56
CA ILE A 314 -19.78 -19.16 -3.36
C ILE A 314 -19.23 -18.03 -2.48
N ILE A 315 -18.06 -17.54 -2.86
CA ILE A 315 -17.55 -16.25 -2.42
C ILE A 315 -18.22 -15.16 -3.28
N ARG A 316 -18.83 -14.18 -2.63
CA ARG A 316 -19.54 -13.07 -3.27
C ARG A 316 -18.62 -12.28 -4.19
N SER A 317 -19.16 -11.94 -5.36
CA SER A 317 -18.57 -10.96 -6.29
C SER A 317 -18.45 -9.59 -5.63
N MET A 318 -17.25 -9.01 -5.61
CA MET A 318 -16.98 -7.68 -5.07
C MET A 318 -17.22 -6.55 -6.11
N LYS A 319 -18.28 -6.65 -6.90
CA LYS A 319 -18.68 -5.61 -7.86
C LYS A 319 -19.84 -4.79 -7.31
#